data_AF-A0A7W0MBD2-F1
#
_entry.id   AF-A0A7W0MBD2-F1
#
_cell.length_a   1.000
_cell.length_b   1.000
_cell.length_c   1.000
_cell.angle_alpha   90.00
_cell.angle_beta   90.00
_cell.angle_gamma   90.00
#
_symmetry.space_group_name_H-M   'P 1'
#
loop_
_entity.id
_entity.type
_entity.pdbx_description
1 polymer ?
#
loop_
_entity_poly.entity_id
_entity_poly.type
_entity_poly.pdbx_seq_one_letter_code
_entity_poly.pdbx_strand_id
1 'polypeptide(L)'
;MPRPKHPHPTPGELEVLQILWDAGPATVRDVLDVLQANERGRAYTSVMSLLNVMAEKGLVKRTPQGRAFLYVPVMKKDAALGRMVRDLCRRAFEGSASTLVTRLLDETNPSDAELKAIRDAIRDYERRQP
;
A
#
# COMPACT_ATOMS: atom_id res chain seq x y z
N MET A 1 17.63 15.01 11.46
CA MET A 1 18.26 14.15 10.43
C MET A 1 17.26 13.90 9.31
N PRO A 2 17.63 14.03 8.02
CA PRO A 2 16.75 13.67 6.92
C PRO A 2 16.48 12.16 6.97
N ARG A 3 15.21 11.77 7.00
CA ARG A 3 14.79 10.36 6.99
C ARG A 3 15.27 9.72 5.68
N PRO A 4 15.87 8.51 5.69
CA PRO A 4 16.26 7.84 4.45
C PRO A 4 15.08 7.77 3.48
N LYS A 5 15.31 8.10 2.21
CA LYS A 5 14.31 7.92 1.14
C LYS A 5 14.13 6.42 0.90
N HIS A 6 13.35 5.76 1.75
CA HIS A 6 13.01 4.36 1.53
C HIS A 6 12.18 4.27 0.23
N PRO A 7 12.51 3.36 -0.69
CA PRO A 7 11.77 3.19 -1.93
C PRO A 7 10.36 2.63 -1.71
N HIS A 8 10.05 2.17 -0.49
CA HIS A 8 8.77 1.60 -0.10
C HIS A 8 8.07 2.46 0.96
N PRO A 9 6.73 2.56 0.90
CA PRO A 9 5.94 3.18 1.96
C PRO A 9 6.17 2.45 3.29
N THR A 10 6.32 3.22 4.37
CA THR A 10 6.23 2.71 5.75
C THR A 10 4.80 2.26 6.05
N PRO A 11 4.54 1.50 7.14
CA PRO A 11 3.19 1.02 7.46
C PRO A 11 2.14 2.15 7.53
N GLY A 12 2.48 3.28 8.15
CA GLY A 12 1.57 4.43 8.21
C GLY A 12 1.34 5.10 6.85
N GLU A 13 2.35 5.13 5.98
CA GLU A 13 2.21 5.67 4.62
C GLU A 13 1.40 4.73 3.72
N LEU A 14 1.57 3.42 3.88
CA LEU A 14 0.80 2.41 3.15
C LEU A 14 -0.68 2.47 3.53
N GLU A 15 -0.98 2.64 4.81
CA GLU A 15 -2.35 2.83 5.30
C GLU A 15 -3.02 4.06 4.67
N VAL A 16 -2.32 5.20 4.63
CA VAL A 16 -2.84 6.39 3.95
C VAL A 16 -2.98 6.16 2.44
N LEU A 17 -2.05 5.45 1.80
CA LEU A 17 -2.17 5.08 0.39
C LEU A 17 -3.38 4.17 0.13
N GLN A 18 -3.69 3.23 1.03
CA GLN A 18 -4.90 2.39 0.94
C GLN A 18 -6.16 3.26 0.94
N ILE A 19 -6.26 4.20 1.88
CA ILE A 19 -7.38 5.15 1.94
C ILE A 19 -7.49 5.93 0.63
N LEU A 20 -6.38 6.47 0.12
CA LEU A 20 -6.40 7.25 -1.12
C LEU A 20 -6.66 6.42 -2.38
N TRP A 21 -6.31 5.13 -2.40
CA TRP A 21 -6.65 4.24 -3.52
C TRP A 21 -8.13 3.85 -3.52
N ASP A 22 -8.72 3.68 -2.34
CA ASP A 22 -10.09 3.21 -2.21
C ASP A 22 -11.10 4.37 -2.26
N ALA A 23 -10.80 5.51 -1.62
CA ALA A 23 -11.65 6.70 -1.61
C ALA A 23 -11.34 7.71 -2.74
N GLY A 24 -10.18 7.58 -3.39
CA GLY A 24 -9.69 8.53 -4.38
C GLY A 24 -8.94 9.73 -3.77
N PRO A 25 -8.70 10.79 -4.55
CA PRO A 25 -8.08 12.03 -4.06
C PRO A 25 -8.76 12.56 -2.80
N ALA A 26 -7.99 12.82 -1.75
CA ALA A 26 -8.56 13.19 -0.45
C ALA A 26 -7.73 14.28 0.27
N THR A 27 -8.41 15.07 1.10
CA THR A 27 -7.77 16.07 1.96
C THR A 27 -7.27 15.45 3.27
N VAL A 28 -6.53 16.22 4.06
CA VAL A 28 -6.09 15.81 5.40
C VAL A 28 -7.29 15.42 6.28
N ARG A 29 -8.41 16.15 6.17
CA ARG A 29 -9.63 15.88 6.95
C ARG A 29 -10.27 14.57 6.52
N ASP A 30 -10.44 14.36 5.23
CA ASP A 30 -11.05 13.12 4.71
C ASP A 30 -10.24 11.88 5.14
N VAL A 31 -8.91 11.95 5.07
CA VAL A 31 -8.03 10.86 5.54
C VAL A 31 -8.16 10.67 7.06
N LEU A 32 -8.22 11.75 7.83
CA LEU A 32 -8.41 11.69 9.27
C LEU A 32 -9.75 11.03 9.64
N ASP A 33 -10.83 11.41 8.96
CA ASP A 33 -12.18 10.90 9.22
C ASP A 33 -12.24 9.38 8.98
N VAL A 34 -11.62 8.89 7.90
CA VAL A 34 -11.51 7.44 7.63
C VAL A 34 -10.66 6.72 8.68
N LEU A 35 -9.56 7.34 9.14
CA LEU A 35 -8.73 6.75 10.20
C LEU A 35 -9.47 6.69 11.55
N GLN A 36 -10.26 7.70 11.87
CA GLN A 36 -11.08 7.74 13.09
C GLN A 36 -12.20 6.71 13.05
N ALA A 37 -12.87 6.53 11.90
CA ALA A 37 -13.89 5.52 11.71
C ALA A 37 -13.38 4.08 11.91
N ASN A 38 -12.09 3.84 11.65
CA ASN A 38 -11.44 2.55 11.84
C ASN A 38 -10.82 2.37 13.24
N GLU A 39 -11.20 3.18 14.23
CA GLU A 39 -10.65 3.20 15.60
C GLU A 39 -9.14 3.48 15.67
N ARG A 40 -8.55 4.00 14.59
CA ARG A 40 -7.12 4.35 14.49
C ARG A 40 -6.90 5.83 14.73
N GLY A 41 -7.50 6.35 15.82
CA GLY A 41 -7.51 7.76 16.17
C GLY A 41 -6.11 8.39 16.11
N ARG A 42 -5.88 9.24 15.09
CA ARG A 42 -4.66 10.06 14.96
C ARG A 42 -4.99 11.53 15.17
N ALA A 43 -4.01 12.30 15.63
CA ALA A 43 -4.13 13.75 15.64
C ALA A 43 -4.07 14.30 14.21
N TYR A 44 -4.81 15.37 13.93
CA TYR A 44 -4.83 16.05 12.63
C TYR A 44 -3.42 16.44 12.14
N THR A 45 -2.59 17.00 13.04
CA THR A 45 -1.21 17.42 12.72
C THR A 45 -0.32 16.23 12.36
N SER A 46 -0.58 15.05 12.92
CA SER A 46 0.13 13.81 12.58
C SER A 46 -0.22 13.35 11.17
N VAL A 47 -1.50 13.37 10.80
CA VAL A 47 -1.95 13.05 9.42
C VAL A 47 -1.39 14.06 8.43
N MET A 48 -1.45 15.35 8.75
CA MET A 48 -0.88 16.42 7.93
C MET A 48 0.63 16.24 7.71
N SER A 49 1.38 15.97 8.78
CA SER A 49 2.83 15.77 8.70
C SER A 49 3.17 14.52 7.88
N LEU A 50 2.41 13.43 8.06
CA LEU A 50 2.58 12.20 7.29
C LEU A 50 2.34 12.43 5.79
N LEU A 51 1.25 13.09 5.42
CA LEU A 51 0.94 13.44 4.03
C LEU A 51 1.98 14.37 3.41
N ASN A 52 2.54 15.31 4.18
CA ASN A 52 3.63 16.16 3.71
C ASN A 52 4.91 15.35 3.45
N VAL A 53 5.29 14.45 4.36
CA VAL A 53 6.43 13.53 4.16
C VAL A 53 6.20 12.64 2.93
N MET A 54 4.98 12.13 2.74
CA MET A 54 4.63 11.34 1.56
C MET A 54 4.75 12.15 0.26
N ALA A 55 4.39 13.44 0.29
CA ALA A 55 4.55 14.34 -0.85
C ALA A 55 6.03 14.61 -1.15
N GLU A 56 6.85 14.87 -0.13
CA GLU A 56 8.31 15.03 -0.26
C GLU A 56 9.00 13.76 -0.80
N LYS A 57 8.48 12.58 -0.44
CA LYS A 57 8.93 11.29 -0.96
C LYS A 57 8.44 10.99 -2.39
N GLY A 58 7.50 11.78 -2.91
CA GLY A 58 6.87 11.54 -4.21
C GLY A 58 5.89 10.36 -4.25
N LEU A 59 5.37 9.93 -3.09
CA LEU A 59 4.33 8.90 -3.01
C LEU A 59 2.96 9.46 -3.40
N VAL A 60 2.73 10.74 -3.08
CA VAL A 60 1.50 11.49 -3.41
C VAL A 60 1.87 12.83 -4.04
N LYS A 61 1.00 13.32 -4.93
CA LYS A 61 0.99 14.71 -5.37
C LYS A 61 0.03 15.50 -4.50
N ARG A 62 0.42 16.73 -4.18
CA ARG A 62 -0.40 17.68 -3.42
C ARG A 62 -0.84 18.79 -4.35
N THR A 63 -2.15 18.99 -4.47
CA THR A 63 -2.75 20.03 -5.32
C THR A 63 -3.59 20.98 -4.47
N PRO A 64 -3.48 22.31 -4.64
CA PRO A 64 -4.35 23.25 -3.95
C PRO A 64 -5.82 23.02 -4.30
N GLN A 65 -6.69 23.01 -3.29
CA GLN A 65 -8.14 22.96 -3.45
C GLN A 65 -8.79 23.93 -2.46
N GLY A 66 -9.03 25.16 -2.92
CA GLY A 66 -9.52 26.24 -2.07
C GLY A 66 -8.55 26.52 -0.91
N ARG A 67 -9.02 26.35 0.33
CA ARG A 67 -8.21 26.53 1.56
C ARG A 67 -7.52 25.24 2.02
N ALA A 68 -7.75 24.12 1.35
CA ALA A 68 -7.17 22.83 1.67
C ALA A 68 -6.22 22.37 0.56
N PHE A 69 -5.59 21.22 0.80
CA PHE A 69 -4.82 20.52 -0.20
C PHE A 69 -5.38 19.13 -0.41
N LEU A 70 -5.51 18.78 -1.68
CA LEU A 70 -5.90 17.46 -2.13
C LEU A 70 -4.65 16.62 -2.37
N TYR A 71 -4.63 15.41 -1.82
CA TYR A 71 -3.53 14.47 -1.99
C TYR A 71 -3.94 13.34 -2.92
N VAL A 72 -3.12 13.07 -3.93
CA VAL A 72 -3.39 12.10 -4.99
C VAL A 72 -2.24 11.09 -5.05
N PRO A 73 -2.49 9.77 -4.99
CA PRO A 73 -1.46 8.76 -5.18
C PRO A 73 -0.77 8.92 -6.53
N VAL A 74 0.57 8.90 -6.54
CA VAL A 74 1.34 8.97 -7.81
C VAL A 74 1.27 7.65 -8.56
N MET A 75 1.23 6.53 -7.83
CA MET A 75 1.16 5.19 -8.40
C MET A 75 -0.21 4.57 -8.15
N LYS A 76 -0.69 3.79 -9.13
CA LYS A 76 -1.86 2.92 -8.97
C LYS A 76 -1.55 1.80 -7.97
N LYS A 77 -2.58 1.35 -7.24
CA LYS A 77 -2.52 0.27 -6.23
C LYS A 77 -1.76 -0.96 -6.74
N ASP A 78 -2.18 -1.52 -7.88
CA ASP A 78 -1.56 -2.74 -8.44
C ASP A 78 -0.08 -2.55 -8.81
N ALA A 79 0.28 -1.40 -9.36
CA ALA A 79 1.65 -1.10 -9.73
C ALA A 79 2.55 -0.96 -8.48
N ALA A 80 2.04 -0.31 -7.44
CA ALA A 80 2.73 -0.16 -6.17
C ALA A 80 2.89 -1.50 -5.45
N LEU A 81 1.82 -2.28 -5.31
CA LEU A 81 1.84 -3.61 -4.71
C LEU A 81 2.76 -4.55 -5.47
N GLY A 82 2.67 -4.57 -6.81
CA GLY A 82 3.56 -5.38 -7.64
C GLY A 82 5.04 -5.01 -7.46
N ARG A 83 5.37 -3.73 -7.29
CA ARG A 83 6.75 -3.28 -7.00
C ARG A 83 7.21 -3.74 -5.62
N MET A 84 6.34 -3.67 -4.62
CA MET A 84 6.64 -4.11 -3.25
C MET A 84 6.88 -5.61 -3.20
N VAL A 85 6.00 -6.42 -3.81
CA VAL A 85 6.16 -7.88 -3.86
C VAL A 85 7.42 -8.28 -4.61
N ARG A 86 7.74 -7.63 -5.74
CA ARG A 86 8.99 -7.88 -6.48
C ARG A 86 10.23 -7.57 -5.66
N ASP A 87 10.28 -6.42 -4.96
CA ASP A 87 11.45 -6.07 -4.15
C ASP A 87 11.60 -7.01 -2.95
N LEU A 88 10.48 -7.36 -2.29
CA LEU A 88 10.45 -8.33 -1.20
C LEU A 88 10.98 -9.69 -1.65
N CYS A 89 10.44 -10.22 -2.76
CA CYS A 89 10.89 -11.48 -3.35
C CYS A 89 12.39 -11.45 -3.64
N ARG A 90 12.88 -10.39 -4.29
CA ARG A 90 14.31 -10.27 -4.64
C ARG A 90 15.22 -10.17 -3.42
N ARG A 91 14.84 -9.39 -2.39
CA ARG A 91 15.75 -9.06 -1.27
C ARG A 91 15.67 -10.01 -0.09
N ALA A 92 14.48 -10.53 0.21
CA ALA A 92 14.27 -11.39 1.37
C ALA A 92 14.16 -12.88 1.00
N PHE A 93 13.85 -13.19 -0.26
CA PHE A 93 13.61 -14.56 -0.73
C PHE A 93 14.50 -14.93 -1.93
N GLU A 94 15.57 -14.19 -2.18
CA GLU A 94 16.57 -14.46 -3.23
C GLU A 94 15.96 -14.61 -4.65
N GLY A 95 14.80 -13.99 -4.89
CA GLY A 95 14.06 -14.08 -6.15
C GLY A 95 13.18 -15.34 -6.29
N SER A 96 13.12 -16.19 -5.27
CA SER A 96 12.28 -17.40 -5.26
C SER A 96 10.82 -17.07 -4.92
N ALA A 97 9.97 -17.04 -5.96
CA ALA A 97 8.54 -16.88 -5.79
C ALA A 97 7.89 -18.06 -5.02
N SER A 98 8.38 -19.29 -5.23
CA SER A 98 7.88 -20.47 -4.51
C SER A 98 8.15 -20.37 -3.01
N THR A 99 9.36 -19.96 -2.62
CA THR A 99 9.70 -19.77 -1.19
C THR A 99 8.84 -18.70 -0.54
N LEU A 100 8.58 -17.59 -1.24
CA LEU A 100 7.71 -16.52 -0.74
C LEU A 100 6.28 -17.04 -0.53
N VAL A 101 5.72 -17.77 -1.50
CA VAL A 101 4.36 -18.32 -1.39
C VAL A 101 4.27 -19.35 -0.26
N THR A 102 5.24 -20.27 -0.14
CA THR A 102 5.25 -21.24 0.96
C THR A 102 5.26 -20.54 2.31
N ARG A 103 6.14 -19.55 2.51
CA ARG A 103 6.18 -18.79 3.77
C ARG A 103 4.91 -18.01 4.04
N LEU A 104 4.26 -17.46 3.01
CA LEU A 104 2.97 -16.79 3.17
C LEU A 104 1.90 -17.75 3.67
N LEU A 105 1.83 -18.97 3.12
CA LEU A 105 0.85 -19.98 3.53
C LEU A 105 1.09 -20.44 4.97
N ASP A 106 2.34 -20.66 5.36
CA ASP A 106 2.72 -21.07 6.71
C ASP A 106 2.33 -20.04 7.77
N GLU A 107 2.53 -18.74 7.48
CA GLU A 107 2.29 -17.64 8.44
C GLU A 107 0.82 -17.20 8.51
N THR A 108 0.06 -17.34 7.42
CA THR A 108 -1.34 -16.88 7.37
C THR A 108 -2.37 -17.95 7.74
N ASN A 109 -1.97 -19.23 7.72
CA ASN A 109 -2.86 -20.38 7.93
C ASN A 109 -4.22 -20.20 7.21
N PRO A 110 -4.19 -20.08 5.87
CA PRO A 110 -5.34 -19.63 5.09
C PRO A 110 -6.49 -20.64 5.16
N SER A 111 -7.70 -20.10 5.06
CA SER A 111 -8.93 -20.89 4.96
C SER A 111 -8.99 -21.70 3.66
N ASP A 112 -9.84 -22.73 3.63
CA ASP A 112 -10.10 -23.51 2.41
C ASP A 112 -10.55 -22.63 1.23
N ALA A 113 -11.30 -21.56 1.52
CA ALA A 113 -11.73 -20.60 0.51
C ALA A 113 -10.56 -19.81 -0.09
N GLU A 114 -9.61 -19.37 0.75
CA GLU A 114 -8.40 -18.68 0.29
C GLU A 114 -7.47 -19.62 -0.46
N LEU A 115 -7.28 -20.86 0.02
CA LEU A 115 -6.52 -21.89 -0.68
C LEU A 115 -7.09 -22.19 -2.07
N LYS A 116 -8.43 -22.24 -2.17
CA LYS A 116 -9.11 -22.40 -3.46
C LYS A 116 -8.84 -21.20 -4.37
N ALA A 117 -8.97 -19.97 -3.86
CA ALA A 117 -8.71 -18.75 -4.63
C ALA A 117 -7.26 -18.70 -5.16
N ILE A 118 -6.28 -19.11 -4.34
CA ILE A 118 -4.87 -19.20 -4.74
C ILE A 118 -4.69 -20.24 -5.86
N ARG A 119 -5.32 -21.41 -5.73
CA ARG A 119 -5.26 -22.46 -6.76
C ARG A 119 -5.87 -22.01 -8.09
N ASP A 120 -6.98 -21.30 -8.04
CA ASP A 120 -7.63 -20.76 -9.22
C ASP A 120 -6.77 -19.66 -9.87
N ALA A 121 -6.10 -18.82 -9.07
CA ALA A 121 -5.14 -17.83 -9.58
C ALA A 121 -3.94 -18.47 -10.30
N ILE A 122 -3.42 -19.61 -9.81
CA ILE A 122 -2.35 -20.37 -10.48
C ILE A 122 -2.83 -20.90 -11.84
N ARG A 123 -4.01 -21.53 -11.89
CA ARG A 123 -4.60 -22.03 -13.14
C ARG A 123 -4.82 -20.92 -14.16
N ASP A 124 -5.28 -19.75 -13.70
CA ASP A 124 -5.47 -18.59 -14.56
C ASP A 124 -4.14 -18.03 -15.08
N TYR A 125 -3.07 -18.09 -14.28
CA TYR A 125 -1.73 -17.71 -14.72
C TYR A 125 -1.19 -18.66 -15.80
N GLU A 126 -1.33 -19.97 -15.60
CA GLU A 126 -0.96 -20.99 -16.59
C GLU A 126 -1.69 -20.79 -17.92
N ARG A 127 -2.99 -20.43 -17.90
CA ARG A 127 -3.75 -20.15 -19.13
C ARG A 127 -3.28 -18.88 -19.87
N ARG A 128 -2.66 -17.93 -19.18
CA ARG A 128 -2.15 -16.67 -19.77
C ARG A 128 -0.74 -16.80 -20.32
N GLN A 129 0.01 -17.84 -19.95
CA GLN A 129 1.33 -18.15 -20.48
C GLN A 129 1.24 -19.41 -21.37
N PRO A 130 1.09 -19.26 -22.69
CA PRO A 130 1.27 -20.38 -23.60
C PRO A 130 2.72 -20.90 -23.57
#